data_AF-A0A7L2R1C7-F1
#
_entry.id   AF-A0A7L2R1C7-F1
#
_cell.length_a   1.000
_cell.length_b   1.000
_cell.length_c   1.000
_cell.angle_alpha   90.00
_cell.angle_beta   90.00
_cell.angle_gamma   90.00
#
_symmetry.space_group_name_H-M   'P 1'
#
loop_
_entity.id
_entity.type
_entity.pdbx_description
1 polymer ?
#
loop_
_entity_poly.entity_id
_entity_poly.type
_entity_poly.pdbx_seq_one_letter_code
_entity_poly.pdbx_strand_id
1 'polypeptide(L)'
;AGMLPAQLGRAPRHLLVCERGHARHPRSRHAAHVRDHAYNCRVSFLIPECGVLPEVLKSTIADIGEYYLVRNLPVHELVAHEFIDAFVKKGSCYALTYRTKIDQDNTAALLPNGKLILSVDKDTYEELGLQGHPSRYSGKKVMRYIITIDLTDAGFHPESKKHNRVLWALKEKKPLEFDFLLAWYNTAFRKNSIFFPHFLTSQKQALKPKITFSTLRDLQCPVLQSNDLQGKPEESCSTEELFEWLGAVLNQVSLDNKSSSFLSTYCCPEPNTVVEKAFLCTITGFIIPEKIIQLLEQL
;
A
#
# COMPACT_ATOMS: atom_id res chain seq x y z
N ALA A 1 -36.80 -31.43 -5.64
CA ALA A 1 -36.42 -30.07 -5.19
C ALA A 1 -35.00 -30.16 -4.63
N GLY A 2 -34.00 -29.66 -5.37
CA GLY A 2 -32.60 -29.71 -4.95
C GLY A 2 -32.34 -28.67 -3.86
N MET A 3 -31.78 -29.10 -2.73
CA MET A 3 -31.25 -28.20 -1.71
C MET A 3 -30.09 -27.38 -2.30
N LEU A 4 -30.30 -26.08 -2.45
CA LEU A 4 -29.20 -25.14 -2.68
C LEU A 4 -28.25 -25.18 -1.46
N PRO A 5 -26.92 -25.25 -1.65
CA PRO A 5 -25.98 -25.24 -0.54
C PRO A 5 -26.12 -23.95 0.27
N ALA A 6 -26.37 -24.06 1.58
CA ALA A 6 -26.55 -22.95 2.53
C ALA A 6 -25.34 -21.97 2.65
N GLN A 7 -24.28 -22.16 1.86
CA GLN A 7 -23.09 -21.31 1.85
C GLN A 7 -23.14 -20.18 0.82
N LEU A 8 -24.04 -20.23 -0.18
CA LEU A 8 -24.11 -19.20 -1.24
C LEU A 8 -24.71 -17.85 -0.79
N GLY A 9 -25.34 -17.81 0.40
CA GLY A 9 -25.98 -16.59 0.92
C GLY A 9 -25.17 -15.83 1.99
N ARG A 10 -23.96 -16.27 2.35
CA ARG A 10 -23.13 -15.55 3.33
C ARG A 10 -22.28 -14.50 2.64
N ALA A 11 -22.50 -13.24 2.99
CA ALA A 11 -21.67 -12.13 2.52
C ALA A 11 -20.21 -12.34 2.95
N PRO A 12 -19.23 -12.00 2.09
CA PRO A 12 -17.83 -11.95 2.50
C PRO A 12 -17.66 -10.99 3.67
N ARG A 13 -16.69 -11.28 4.54
CA ARG A 13 -16.36 -10.40 5.66
C ARG A 13 -15.82 -9.09 5.10
N HIS A 14 -16.52 -8.00 5.38
CA HIS A 14 -16.10 -6.63 5.12
C HIS A 14 -16.15 -5.86 6.44
N LEU A 15 -15.23 -4.94 6.63
CA LEU A 15 -15.20 -4.02 7.76
C LEU A 15 -14.78 -2.67 7.22
N LEU A 16 -15.65 -1.68 7.39
CA LEU A 16 -15.36 -0.27 7.11
C LEU A 16 -15.26 0.46 8.46
N VAL A 17 -14.23 1.29 8.61
CA VAL A 17 -14.05 2.14 9.79
C VAL A 17 -14.08 3.58 9.30
N CYS A 18 -15.07 4.35 9.75
CA CYS A 18 -15.22 5.76 9.45
C CYS A 18 -15.01 6.58 10.72
N GLU A 19 -14.02 7.46 10.70
CA GLU A 19 -13.66 8.30 11.83
C GLU A 19 -13.59 9.76 11.40
N ARG A 20 -13.93 10.66 12.31
CA ARG A 20 -13.78 12.10 12.13
C ARG A 20 -12.64 12.62 12.98
N GLY A 21 -11.77 13.42 12.37
CA GLY A 21 -10.69 14.12 13.07
C GLY A 21 -10.37 15.45 12.42
N HIS A 22 -9.57 16.25 13.11
CA HIS A 22 -9.04 17.50 12.57
C HIS A 22 -7.52 17.38 12.46
N ALA A 23 -6.94 17.67 11.29
CA ALA A 23 -5.51 17.45 11.03
C ALA A 23 -4.61 18.21 12.01
N ARG A 24 -5.00 19.45 12.37
CA ARG A 24 -4.24 20.29 13.33
C ARG A 24 -4.46 19.95 14.80
N HIS A 25 -5.34 19.00 15.11
CA HIS A 25 -5.61 18.67 16.51
C HIS A 25 -4.44 17.84 17.08
N PRO A 26 -3.92 18.15 18.28
CA PRO A 26 -2.73 17.48 18.84
C PRO A 26 -2.84 15.96 18.99
N ARG A 27 -4.06 15.45 19.17
CA ARG A 27 -4.35 14.00 19.27
C ARG A 27 -4.66 13.34 17.92
N SER A 28 -4.53 14.06 16.82
CA SER A 28 -4.82 13.53 15.48
C SER A 28 -3.80 12.46 15.11
N ARG A 29 -4.29 11.29 14.65
CA ARG A 29 -3.45 10.14 14.29
C ARG A 29 -3.33 9.92 12.79
N HIS A 30 -3.83 10.84 11.95
CA HIS A 30 -3.83 10.70 10.48
C HIS A 30 -2.47 10.29 9.92
N ALA A 31 -1.38 10.98 10.30
CA ALA A 31 -0.04 10.63 9.84
C ALA A 31 0.43 9.26 10.34
N ALA A 32 0.03 8.84 11.55
CA ALA A 32 0.35 7.51 12.06
C ALA A 32 -0.39 6.42 11.27
N HIS A 33 -1.67 6.62 10.95
CA HIS A 33 -2.44 5.69 10.11
C HIS A 33 -1.82 5.51 8.72
N VAL A 34 -1.31 6.59 8.11
CA VAL A 34 -0.60 6.48 6.84
C VAL A 34 0.71 5.71 6.99
N ARG A 35 1.51 5.97 8.06
CA ARG A 35 2.77 5.23 8.30
C ARG A 35 2.56 3.74 8.57
N ASP A 36 1.47 3.37 9.23
CA ASP A 36 1.11 1.97 9.48
C ASP A 36 0.75 1.22 8.19
N HIS A 37 0.54 1.93 7.07
CA HIS A 37 0.33 1.35 5.75
C HIS A 37 1.61 1.42 4.89
N ALA A 38 2.50 0.45 5.09
CA ALA A 38 3.84 0.42 4.51
C ALA A 38 3.87 0.29 2.96
N TYR A 39 2.89 -0.38 2.35
CA TYR A 39 2.91 -0.71 0.92
C TYR A 39 1.70 -0.13 0.20
N ASN A 40 1.91 0.91 -0.61
CA ASN A 40 0.85 1.61 -1.32
C ASN A 40 1.04 1.49 -2.83
N CYS A 41 0.03 1.00 -3.54
CA CYS A 41 0.08 0.79 -4.99
C CYS A 41 -0.54 1.93 -5.82
N ARG A 42 -1.57 2.58 -5.26
CA ARG A 42 -2.36 3.61 -5.94
C ARG A 42 -2.78 4.67 -4.92
N VAL A 43 -2.49 5.93 -5.23
CA VAL A 43 -2.95 7.10 -4.48
C VAL A 43 -3.69 8.00 -5.44
N SER A 44 -4.94 8.31 -5.12
CA SER A 44 -5.79 9.17 -5.94
C SER A 44 -6.40 10.25 -5.08
N PHE A 45 -6.52 11.46 -5.62
CA PHE A 45 -7.22 12.56 -4.98
C PHE A 45 -8.06 13.32 -6.01
N LEU A 46 -9.17 13.87 -5.54
CA LEU A 46 -10.14 14.62 -6.32
C LEU A 46 -10.30 15.99 -5.68
N ILE A 47 -10.21 17.05 -6.47
CA ILE A 47 -10.43 18.43 -6.03
C ILE A 47 -11.61 19.00 -6.85
N PRO A 48 -12.81 19.11 -6.25
CA PRO A 48 -13.93 19.80 -6.87
C PRO A 48 -13.59 21.28 -7.16
N GLU A 49 -14.25 21.87 -8.16
CA GLU A 49 -14.10 23.27 -8.57
C GLU A 49 -12.67 23.69 -8.94
N CYS A 50 -11.84 22.71 -9.33
CA CYS A 50 -10.45 22.93 -9.68
C CYS A 50 -10.22 22.74 -11.19
N GLY A 51 -10.02 23.86 -11.91
CA GLY A 51 -9.63 23.85 -13.32
C GLY A 51 -8.12 23.74 -13.55
N VAL A 52 -7.31 24.24 -12.62
CA VAL A 52 -5.84 24.26 -12.72
C VAL A 52 -5.24 23.89 -11.36
N LEU A 53 -4.36 22.88 -11.34
CA LEU A 53 -3.70 22.44 -10.12
C LEU A 53 -2.70 23.50 -9.61
N PRO A 54 -2.68 23.83 -8.30
CA PRO A 54 -1.68 24.72 -7.72
C PRO A 54 -0.25 24.21 -7.95
N GLU A 55 0.70 25.13 -8.15
CA GLU A 55 2.10 24.77 -8.46
C GLU A 55 2.79 23.99 -7.33
N VAL A 56 2.47 24.33 -6.08
CA VAL A 56 2.95 23.61 -4.90
C VAL A 56 2.56 22.13 -4.95
N LEU A 57 1.31 21.84 -5.32
CA LEU A 57 0.82 20.48 -5.43
C LEU A 57 1.42 19.75 -6.64
N LYS A 58 1.58 20.43 -7.79
CA LYS A 58 2.30 19.87 -8.96
C LYS A 58 3.73 19.48 -8.60
N SER A 59 4.46 20.36 -7.89
CA SER A 59 5.84 20.10 -7.48
C SER A 59 5.94 18.92 -6.49
N THR A 60 4.98 18.81 -5.57
CA THR A 60 4.90 17.70 -4.61
C THR A 60 4.65 16.37 -5.31
N ILE A 61 3.78 16.35 -6.33
CA ILE A 61 3.49 15.17 -7.15
C ILE A 61 4.72 14.78 -8.00
N ALA A 62 5.43 15.76 -8.55
CA ALA A 62 6.66 15.51 -9.30
C ALA A 62 7.78 14.94 -8.41
N ASP A 63 7.79 15.27 -7.11
CA ASP A 63 8.76 14.80 -6.11
C ASP A 63 8.35 13.51 -5.37
N ILE A 64 7.35 12.76 -5.85
CA ILE A 64 7.00 11.44 -5.27
C ILE A 64 8.20 10.47 -5.31
N GLY A 65 9.14 10.71 -6.23
CA GLY A 65 10.42 10.01 -6.30
C GLY A 65 10.34 8.71 -7.11
N GLU A 66 11.41 7.94 -7.02
CA GLU A 66 11.59 6.68 -7.74
C GLU A 66 11.52 5.50 -6.79
N TYR A 67 11.23 4.33 -7.37
CA TYR A 67 11.38 3.02 -6.74
C TYR A 67 12.17 2.11 -7.67
N TYR A 68 12.66 0.99 -7.16
CA TYR A 68 13.51 0.08 -7.92
C TYR A 68 12.83 -1.26 -8.09
N LEU A 69 12.90 -1.82 -9.29
CA LEU A 69 12.68 -3.24 -9.52
C LEU A 69 14.04 -3.92 -9.57
N VAL A 70 14.29 -4.84 -8.65
CA VAL A 70 15.50 -5.66 -8.62
C VAL A 70 15.09 -7.09 -8.92
N ARG A 71 15.64 -7.67 -9.99
CA ARG A 71 15.25 -9.00 -10.46
C ARG A 71 16.10 -10.09 -9.86
N ASN A 72 15.50 -11.23 -9.53
CA ASN A 72 16.22 -12.39 -8.95
C ASN A 72 17.16 -11.96 -7.81
N LEU A 73 16.64 -11.20 -6.84
CA LEU A 73 17.40 -10.79 -5.67
C LEU A 73 17.39 -11.94 -4.64
N PRO A 74 18.55 -12.48 -4.25
CA PRO A 74 18.63 -13.45 -3.18
C PRO A 74 18.25 -12.79 -1.85
N VAL A 75 17.34 -13.42 -1.10
CA VAL A 75 16.85 -12.89 0.19
C VAL A 75 17.99 -12.76 1.20
N HIS A 76 19.04 -13.57 1.09
CA HIS A 76 20.20 -13.48 1.98
C HIS A 76 20.95 -12.14 1.86
N GLU A 77 20.86 -11.42 0.73
CA GLU A 77 21.46 -10.08 0.59
C GLU A 77 20.76 -9.05 1.49
N LEU A 78 19.46 -9.23 1.79
CA LEU A 78 18.69 -8.33 2.66
C LEU A 78 18.99 -8.52 4.16
N VAL A 79 19.61 -9.66 4.53
CA VAL A 79 20.04 -9.93 5.91
C VAL A 79 21.55 -9.79 6.10
N ALA A 80 22.27 -9.43 5.04
CA ALA A 80 23.68 -9.12 5.09
C ALA A 80 23.91 -7.86 5.93
N HIS A 81 24.95 -7.86 6.77
CA HIS A 81 25.20 -6.77 7.70
C HIS A 81 25.50 -5.45 6.99
N GLU A 82 26.14 -5.51 5.82
CA GLU A 82 26.41 -4.37 4.95
C GLU A 82 25.12 -3.68 4.52
N PHE A 83 24.09 -4.46 4.13
CA PHE A 83 22.78 -3.94 3.76
C PHE A 83 22.07 -3.31 4.97
N ILE A 84 22.11 -3.99 6.12
CA ILE A 84 21.48 -3.51 7.35
C ILE A 84 22.09 -2.18 7.81
N ASP A 85 23.42 -2.08 7.84
CA ASP A 85 24.15 -0.89 8.26
C ASP A 85 24.02 0.27 7.28
N ALA A 86 23.91 -0.03 5.98
CA ALA A 86 23.75 0.98 4.94
C ALA A 86 22.33 1.55 4.87
N PHE A 87 21.30 0.71 5.01
CA PHE A 87 19.92 1.08 4.68
C PHE A 87 18.95 0.98 5.83
N VAL A 88 18.94 -0.15 6.55
CA VAL A 88 17.97 -0.40 7.63
C VAL A 88 18.24 0.50 8.82
N LYS A 89 19.51 0.69 9.22
CA LYS A 89 19.89 1.55 10.35
C LYS A 89 19.90 3.04 10.03
N LYS A 90 20.00 3.41 8.74
CA LYS A 90 20.19 4.81 8.29
C LYS A 90 18.93 5.43 7.67
N GLY A 91 17.82 4.70 7.63
CA GLY A 91 16.57 5.19 7.06
C GLY A 91 15.47 4.14 7.06
N SER A 92 14.39 4.42 6.35
CA SER A 92 13.23 3.54 6.22
C SER A 92 13.34 2.79 4.90
N CYS A 93 13.62 1.49 5.00
CA CYS A 93 13.73 0.60 3.84
C CYS A 93 12.44 -0.18 3.64
N TYR A 94 11.95 -0.18 2.40
CA TYR A 94 10.75 -0.87 1.98
C TYR A 94 11.14 -1.87 0.90
N ALA A 95 10.79 -3.13 1.07
CA ALA A 95 10.90 -4.12 0.01
C ALA A 95 9.65 -5.01 -0.01
N LEU A 96 9.16 -5.34 -1.20
CA LEU A 96 8.04 -6.27 -1.37
C LEU A 96 8.26 -7.11 -2.62
N THR A 97 8.03 -8.42 -2.53
CA THR A 97 8.12 -9.30 -3.69
C THR A 97 7.11 -8.90 -4.77
N TYR A 98 7.57 -8.89 -6.02
CA TYR A 98 6.79 -8.49 -7.18
C TYR A 98 6.20 -9.70 -7.89
N ARG A 99 4.94 -9.59 -8.35
CA ARG A 99 4.19 -10.65 -9.08
C ARG A 99 4.13 -12.01 -8.35
N THR A 100 4.09 -11.98 -7.02
CA THR A 100 3.91 -13.15 -6.17
C THR A 100 2.59 -13.02 -5.42
N LYS A 101 1.74 -14.05 -5.51
CA LYS A 101 0.42 -14.07 -4.87
C LYS A 101 0.56 -14.67 -3.48
N ILE A 102 0.15 -13.93 -2.45
CA ILE A 102 0.35 -14.30 -1.05
C ILE A 102 -0.33 -15.63 -0.63
N ASP A 103 -1.32 -16.09 -1.38
CA ASP A 103 -2.04 -17.35 -1.20
C ASP A 103 -1.44 -18.52 -2.00
N GLN A 104 -0.64 -18.26 -3.05
CA GLN A 104 -0.14 -19.28 -3.99
C GLN A 104 1.38 -19.41 -4.03
N ASP A 105 2.11 -18.31 -3.85
CA ASP A 105 3.57 -18.26 -3.98
C ASP A 105 4.24 -17.95 -2.64
N ASN A 106 5.54 -18.27 -2.52
CA ASN A 106 6.37 -17.72 -1.45
C ASN A 106 6.52 -16.20 -1.65
N THR A 107 6.46 -15.44 -0.56
CA THR A 107 6.49 -13.98 -0.58
C THR A 107 7.40 -13.44 0.51
N ALA A 108 7.98 -12.26 0.29
CA ALA A 108 8.82 -11.58 1.25
C ALA A 108 8.54 -10.08 1.28
N ALA A 109 8.64 -9.51 2.48
CA ALA A 109 8.33 -8.11 2.74
C ALA A 109 9.30 -7.55 3.78
N LEU A 110 10.00 -6.46 3.48
CA LEU A 110 10.81 -5.70 4.44
C LEU A 110 10.04 -4.43 4.84
N LEU A 111 9.74 -4.33 6.12
CA LEU A 111 9.06 -3.19 6.72
C LEU A 111 10.06 -2.10 7.14
N PRO A 112 9.62 -0.83 7.23
CA PRO A 112 10.49 0.29 7.60
C PRO A 112 11.02 0.21 9.04
N ASN A 113 10.43 -0.63 9.90
CA ASN A 113 10.93 -0.93 11.24
C ASN A 113 12.03 -2.01 11.24
N GLY A 114 12.53 -2.41 10.07
CA GLY A 114 13.60 -3.38 9.91
C GLY A 114 13.17 -4.84 10.12
N LYS A 115 11.87 -5.14 10.12
CA LYS A 115 11.38 -6.52 10.14
C LYS A 115 11.28 -7.06 8.72
N LEU A 116 12.07 -8.09 8.42
CA LEU A 116 11.93 -8.91 7.23
C LEU A 116 10.96 -10.04 7.52
N ILE A 117 9.86 -10.08 6.77
CA ILE A 117 8.78 -11.06 6.91
C ILE A 117 8.81 -11.95 5.67
N LEU A 118 8.90 -13.25 5.88
CA LEU A 118 8.76 -14.26 4.84
C LEU A 118 7.44 -15.00 5.07
N SER A 119 6.56 -14.99 4.08
CA SER A 119 5.34 -15.80 4.07
C SER A 119 5.54 -16.91 3.05
N VAL A 120 5.76 -18.11 3.55
CA VAL A 120 6.18 -19.28 2.77
C VAL A 120 5.22 -20.43 2.90
N ASP A 121 5.25 -21.35 1.94
CA ASP A 121 4.56 -22.63 2.02
C ASP A 121 5.18 -23.55 3.09
N LYS A 122 4.49 -24.65 3.37
CA LYS A 122 4.88 -25.62 4.38
C LYS A 122 6.26 -26.23 4.09
N ASP A 123 6.51 -26.64 2.85
CA ASP A 123 7.73 -27.36 2.49
C ASP A 123 8.95 -26.43 2.61
N THR A 124 8.83 -25.21 2.10
CA THR A 124 9.86 -24.16 2.24
C THR A 124 10.09 -23.79 3.70
N TYR A 125 9.05 -23.73 4.54
CA TYR A 125 9.19 -23.47 5.97
C TYR A 125 10.01 -24.56 6.68
N GLU A 126 9.67 -25.83 6.45
CA GLU A 126 10.36 -26.98 7.04
C GLU A 126 11.81 -27.07 6.53
N GLU A 127 12.01 -26.82 5.23
CA GLU A 127 13.33 -26.76 4.61
C GLU A 127 14.17 -25.60 5.14
N LEU A 128 13.64 -24.40 5.35
CA LEU A 128 14.40 -23.30 5.96
C LEU A 128 14.81 -23.63 7.40
N GLY A 129 13.92 -24.27 8.16
CA GLY A 129 14.16 -24.60 9.57
C GLY A 129 14.40 -23.35 10.42
N LEU A 130 13.70 -22.26 10.11
CA LEU A 130 13.66 -21.02 10.87
C LEU A 130 12.39 -20.98 11.73
N GLN A 131 12.46 -20.28 12.86
CA GLN A 131 11.30 -20.13 13.74
C GLN A 131 10.27 -19.22 13.09
N GLY A 132 9.02 -19.69 13.05
CA GLY A 132 7.87 -18.94 12.54
C GLY A 132 6.58 -19.45 13.16
N HIS A 133 5.46 -19.01 12.61
CA HIS A 133 4.13 -19.43 13.06
C HIS A 133 3.19 -19.67 11.88
N PRO A 134 2.11 -20.45 12.04
CA PRO A 134 1.06 -20.61 11.04
C PRO A 134 0.50 -19.26 10.56
N SER A 135 0.30 -19.13 9.25
CA SER A 135 -0.37 -17.98 8.62
C SER A 135 -1.89 -18.12 8.67
N ARG A 136 -2.58 -16.98 8.66
CA ARG A 136 -4.05 -16.90 8.54
C ARG A 136 -4.56 -17.34 7.16
N TYR A 137 -3.71 -17.33 6.14
CA TYR A 137 -4.01 -17.86 4.80
C TYR A 137 -3.97 -19.40 4.73
N SER A 138 -4.24 -20.04 5.86
CA SER A 138 -4.37 -21.49 5.94
C SER A 138 -5.84 -21.87 5.92
N GLY A 139 -6.21 -22.81 5.06
CA GLY A 139 -7.54 -23.40 5.07
C GLY A 139 -7.72 -24.35 6.26
N LYS A 140 -8.43 -25.46 6.05
CA LYS A 140 -8.58 -26.51 7.09
C LYS A 140 -7.24 -27.11 7.55
N LYS A 141 -6.20 -27.06 6.72
CA LYS A 141 -4.85 -27.50 7.03
C LYS A 141 -3.91 -26.30 6.96
N VAL A 142 -2.94 -26.25 7.89
CA VAL A 142 -1.88 -25.25 7.88
C VAL A 142 -0.92 -25.55 6.75
N MET A 143 -0.96 -24.71 5.71
CA MET A 143 -0.13 -24.86 4.50
C MET A 143 0.78 -23.64 4.28
N ARG A 144 0.71 -22.65 5.17
CA ARG A 144 1.41 -21.37 5.06
C ARG A 144 1.96 -20.97 6.41
N TYR A 145 3.19 -20.49 6.43
CA TYR A 145 3.90 -20.06 7.64
C TYR A 145 4.49 -18.67 7.44
N ILE A 146 4.53 -17.90 8.53
CA ILE A 146 5.17 -16.59 8.58
C ILE A 146 6.42 -16.70 9.45
N ILE A 147 7.57 -16.35 8.87
CA ILE A 147 8.85 -16.19 9.54
C ILE A 147 9.12 -14.68 9.64
N THR A 148 9.36 -14.18 10.85
CA THR A 148 9.73 -12.77 11.05
C THR A 148 11.16 -12.69 11.58
N ILE A 149 12.01 -12.00 10.85
CA ILE A 149 13.41 -11.72 11.21
C ILE A 149 13.50 -10.23 11.51
N ASP A 150 13.75 -9.89 12.76
CA ASP A 150 13.99 -8.52 13.17
C ASP A 150 15.47 -8.18 12.95
N LEU A 151 15.75 -7.36 11.93
CA LEU A 151 17.10 -6.94 11.55
C LEU A 151 17.65 -5.83 12.46
N THR A 152 16.81 -5.28 13.34
CA THR A 152 17.17 -4.23 14.30
C THR A 152 17.38 -4.76 15.72
N ASP A 153 17.07 -6.03 15.94
CA ASP A 153 17.28 -6.73 17.20
C ASP A 153 18.77 -6.69 17.60
N ALA A 154 19.06 -6.31 18.85
CA ALA A 154 20.42 -6.20 19.36
C ALA A 154 21.19 -7.53 19.31
N GLY A 155 20.48 -8.67 19.39
CA GLY A 155 21.03 -10.00 19.24
C GLY A 155 21.17 -10.47 17.78
N PHE A 156 20.87 -9.63 16.79
CA PHE A 156 21.03 -9.89 15.35
C PHE A 156 22.25 -9.15 14.78
N HIS A 157 23.43 -9.36 15.38
CA HIS A 157 24.71 -8.83 14.92
C HIS A 157 25.54 -9.92 14.20
N PRO A 158 26.58 -9.58 13.41
CA PRO A 158 27.28 -10.52 12.52
C PRO A 158 27.86 -11.76 13.21
N GLU A 159 28.32 -11.62 14.45
CA GLU A 159 28.91 -12.71 15.23
C GLU A 159 27.87 -13.54 15.99
N SER A 160 26.60 -13.14 15.98
CA SER A 160 25.55 -13.83 16.73
C SER A 160 25.20 -15.18 16.08
N LYS A 161 24.89 -16.17 16.92
CA LYS A 161 24.35 -17.46 16.43
C LYS A 161 23.05 -17.28 15.63
N LYS A 162 22.25 -16.27 15.99
CA LYS A 162 20.97 -15.95 15.35
C LYS A 162 21.18 -15.45 13.92
N HIS A 163 22.05 -14.46 13.72
CA HIS A 163 22.40 -13.94 12.39
C HIS A 163 22.99 -15.04 11.49
N ASN A 164 24.00 -15.76 11.99
CA ASN A 164 24.64 -16.85 11.26
C ASN A 164 23.66 -17.96 10.87
N ARG A 165 22.72 -18.32 11.75
CA ARG A 165 21.67 -19.30 11.46
C ARG A 165 20.75 -18.85 10.33
N VAL A 166 20.31 -17.59 10.35
CA VAL A 166 19.43 -17.02 9.32
C VAL A 166 20.16 -16.90 7.99
N LEU A 167 21.39 -16.38 8.01
CA LEU A 167 22.21 -16.25 6.82
C LEU A 167 22.47 -17.61 6.17
N TRP A 168 22.88 -18.62 6.95
CA TRP A 168 23.09 -19.98 6.45
C TRP A 168 21.81 -20.61 5.88
N ALA A 169 20.65 -20.40 6.55
CA ALA A 169 19.39 -20.94 6.06
C ALA A 169 19.00 -20.37 4.69
N LEU A 170 19.17 -19.05 4.50
CA LEU A 170 18.79 -18.32 3.28
C LEU A 170 19.85 -18.34 2.18
N LYS A 171 21.11 -18.66 2.50
CA LYS A 171 22.22 -18.67 1.55
C LYS A 171 22.63 -20.07 1.12
N GLU A 172 22.69 -21.01 2.06
CA GLU A 172 23.26 -22.35 1.81
C GLU A 172 22.18 -23.43 1.83
N LYS A 173 21.26 -23.41 2.81
CA LYS A 173 20.28 -24.49 2.98
C LYS A 173 19.15 -24.44 1.95
N LYS A 174 18.45 -23.32 1.89
CA LYS A 174 17.35 -23.08 0.95
C LYS A 174 17.45 -21.65 0.41
N PRO A 175 18.26 -21.43 -0.64
CA PRO A 175 18.33 -20.15 -1.32
C PRO A 175 16.95 -19.74 -1.83
N LEU A 176 16.53 -18.53 -1.49
CA LEU A 176 15.31 -17.92 -1.98
C LEU A 176 15.66 -16.69 -2.80
N GLU A 177 15.08 -16.59 -3.98
CA GLU A 177 15.27 -15.48 -4.90
C GLU A 177 13.92 -14.97 -5.39
N PHE A 178 13.76 -13.65 -5.44
CA PHE A 178 12.55 -13.02 -5.94
C PHE A 178 12.85 -11.76 -6.71
N ASP A 179 11.91 -11.37 -7.57
CA ASP A 179 11.84 -9.98 -8.02
C ASP A 179 11.30 -9.13 -6.86
N PHE A 180 11.96 -8.02 -6.53
CA PHE A 180 11.53 -7.10 -5.48
C PHE A 180 11.25 -5.71 -6.03
N LEU A 181 10.18 -5.09 -5.54
CA LEU A 181 10.02 -3.64 -5.53
C LEU A 181 10.71 -3.11 -4.27
N LEU A 182 11.64 -2.17 -4.42
CA LEU A 182 12.33 -1.54 -3.31
C LEU A 182 12.21 -0.02 -3.35
N ALA A 183 12.10 0.58 -2.17
CA ALA A 183 12.22 2.01 -1.96
C ALA A 183 12.93 2.29 -0.64
N TRP A 184 13.64 3.41 -0.57
CA TRP A 184 14.33 3.82 0.64
C TRP A 184 14.18 5.30 0.87
N TYR A 185 13.82 5.63 2.11
CA TYR A 185 13.64 7.00 2.56
C TYR A 185 14.65 7.32 3.65
N ASN A 186 15.52 8.30 3.38
CA ASN A 186 16.45 8.78 4.38
C ASN A 186 15.85 9.99 5.12
N THR A 187 15.61 9.84 6.41
CA THR A 187 15.02 10.87 7.26
C THR A 187 15.92 12.10 7.43
N ALA A 188 17.25 11.94 7.39
CA ALA A 188 18.21 13.03 7.52
C ALA A 188 18.29 13.91 6.26
N PHE A 189 18.15 13.32 5.07
CA PHE A 189 18.24 14.05 3.80
C PHE A 189 16.88 14.40 3.18
N ARG A 190 15.77 13.88 3.74
CA ARG A 190 14.38 14.02 3.22
C ARG A 190 14.23 13.78 1.72
N LYS A 191 15.12 12.95 1.15
CA LYS A 191 15.15 12.62 -0.27
C LYS A 191 15.24 11.10 -0.43
N ASN A 192 14.56 10.59 -1.45
CA ASN A 192 14.80 9.23 -1.93
C ASN A 192 16.18 9.25 -2.58
N SER A 193 17.14 8.55 -1.98
CA SER A 193 18.53 8.62 -2.43
C SER A 193 18.80 7.56 -3.51
N ILE A 194 19.50 8.01 -4.56
CA ILE A 194 19.96 7.26 -5.74
C ILE A 194 21.00 6.18 -5.37
N PHE A 195 21.51 6.17 -4.13
CA PHE A 195 22.58 5.26 -3.69
C PHE A 195 22.11 3.88 -3.25
N PHE A 196 20.79 3.68 -3.14
CA PHE A 196 20.18 2.40 -2.77
C PHE A 196 20.67 1.17 -3.58
N PRO A 197 20.92 1.29 -4.90
CA PRO A 197 21.23 0.14 -5.75
C PRO A 197 22.73 -0.08 -6.00
N HIS A 198 23.70 0.42 -5.23
CA HIS A 198 25.10 0.03 -5.50
C HIS A 198 25.51 -1.31 -4.86
N PHE A 199 24.87 -1.70 -3.76
CA PHE A 199 25.32 -2.85 -2.96
C PHE A 199 24.83 -4.21 -3.44
N LEU A 200 23.68 -4.28 -4.11
CA LEU A 200 23.13 -5.57 -4.55
C LEU A 200 23.83 -6.08 -5.82
N THR A 201 23.95 -7.38 -6.00
CA THR A 201 24.61 -7.92 -7.22
C THR A 201 23.65 -8.01 -8.41
N SER A 202 22.35 -8.12 -8.15
CA SER A 202 21.30 -8.36 -9.13
C SER A 202 21.01 -7.18 -10.08
N GLN A 203 20.37 -7.47 -11.23
CA GLN A 203 19.93 -6.46 -12.20
C GLN A 203 18.85 -5.55 -11.62
N LYS A 204 18.97 -4.23 -11.86
CA LYS A 204 18.13 -3.20 -11.25
C LYS A 204 17.59 -2.25 -12.30
N GLN A 205 16.35 -1.83 -12.10
CA GLN A 205 15.69 -0.85 -12.94
C GLN A 205 15.07 0.22 -12.05
N ALA A 206 15.50 1.47 -12.21
CA ALA A 206 14.82 2.61 -11.62
C ALA A 206 13.49 2.84 -12.35
N LEU A 207 12.42 2.99 -11.58
CA LEU A 207 11.06 3.17 -12.06
C LEU A 207 10.44 4.41 -11.40
N LYS A 208 9.70 5.18 -12.20
CA LYS A 208 8.88 6.29 -11.72
C LYS A 208 7.44 5.84 -11.58
N PRO A 209 6.71 6.29 -10.54
CA PRO A 209 5.27 6.14 -10.48
C PRO A 209 4.62 6.76 -11.71
N LYS A 210 3.63 6.06 -12.27
CA LYS A 210 2.80 6.58 -13.35
C LYS A 210 1.83 7.59 -12.75
N ILE A 211 1.90 8.82 -13.23
CA ILE A 211 1.00 9.90 -12.81
C ILE A 211 0.04 10.17 -13.96
N THR A 212 -1.25 10.23 -13.64
CA THR A 212 -2.33 10.55 -14.58
C THR A 212 -3.16 11.69 -14.04
N PHE A 213 -3.52 12.60 -14.93
CA PHE A 213 -4.35 13.76 -14.64
C PHE A 213 -5.58 13.72 -15.56
N SER A 214 -6.73 14.02 -15.00
CA SER A 214 -7.98 14.13 -15.74
C SER A 214 -8.82 15.25 -15.16
N THR A 215 -9.44 16.04 -16.03
CA THR A 215 -10.43 17.04 -15.64
C THR A 215 -11.81 16.48 -15.96
N LEU A 216 -12.60 16.25 -14.93
CA LEU A 216 -13.99 15.84 -15.04
C LEU A 216 -14.84 17.11 -15.19
N ARG A 217 -15.84 17.06 -16.08
CA ARG A 217 -16.76 18.18 -16.31
C ARG A 217 -18.14 17.82 -15.81
N ASP A 218 -18.87 18.83 -15.34
CA ASP A 218 -20.26 18.72 -14.90
C ASP A 218 -20.46 17.55 -13.91
N LEU A 219 -19.53 17.43 -12.96
CA LEU A 219 -19.51 16.34 -11.99
C LEU A 219 -20.53 16.60 -10.90
N GLN A 220 -21.47 15.68 -10.69
CA GLN A 220 -22.35 15.70 -9.53
C GLN A 220 -21.58 15.27 -8.28
N CYS A 221 -21.49 16.15 -7.29
CA CYS A 221 -20.81 15.93 -6.03
C CYS A 221 -21.82 15.83 -4.87
N PRO A 222 -21.78 14.79 -4.03
CA PRO A 222 -22.61 14.68 -2.83
C PRO A 222 -22.41 15.87 -1.89
N VAL A 223 -23.49 16.38 -1.31
CA VAL A 223 -23.44 17.42 -0.29
C VAL A 223 -23.10 16.77 1.06
N LEU A 224 -22.08 17.29 1.74
CA LEU A 224 -21.57 16.72 2.99
C LEU A 224 -21.65 17.74 4.14
N GLN A 225 -21.96 17.26 5.34
CA GLN A 225 -21.80 18.03 6.58
C GLN A 225 -20.66 17.43 7.40
N SER A 226 -19.58 18.18 7.60
CA SER A 226 -18.39 17.71 8.34
C SER A 226 -18.71 17.24 9.78
N ASN A 227 -19.82 17.72 10.36
CA ASN A 227 -20.22 17.37 11.70
C ASN A 227 -21.07 16.10 11.82
N ASP A 228 -21.48 15.51 10.69
CA ASP A 228 -22.39 14.37 10.66
C ASP A 228 -21.91 13.29 9.68
N LEU A 229 -21.53 12.12 10.21
CA LEU A 229 -21.01 11.02 9.40
C LEU A 229 -22.10 10.14 8.79
N GLN A 230 -23.29 10.14 9.40
CA GLN A 230 -24.45 9.37 8.95
C GLN A 230 -25.24 10.11 7.88
N GLY A 231 -24.94 11.40 7.68
CA GLY A 231 -25.75 12.26 6.85
C GLY A 231 -27.08 12.59 7.52
N LYS A 232 -27.85 13.43 6.83
CA LYS A 232 -29.16 13.88 7.27
C LYS A 232 -30.10 13.82 6.09
N PRO A 233 -31.30 13.24 6.26
CA PRO A 233 -32.28 13.18 5.18
C PRO A 233 -32.47 14.55 4.54
N GLU A 234 -32.39 14.61 3.21
CA GLU A 234 -32.58 15.83 2.39
C GLU A 234 -31.56 16.97 2.61
N GLU A 235 -30.63 16.84 3.56
CA GLU A 235 -29.65 17.89 3.88
C GLU A 235 -28.21 17.50 3.52
N SER A 236 -27.82 16.24 3.72
CA SER A 236 -26.45 15.77 3.45
C SER A 236 -26.35 14.26 3.35
N CYS A 237 -25.43 13.80 2.51
CA CYS A 237 -25.13 12.39 2.32
C CYS A 237 -24.27 11.83 3.45
N SER A 238 -24.38 10.52 3.65
CA SER A 238 -23.56 9.74 4.57
C SER A 238 -22.14 9.53 4.02
N THR A 239 -21.23 9.14 4.92
CA THR A 239 -19.85 8.78 4.54
C THR A 239 -19.76 7.47 3.75
N GLU A 240 -20.73 6.57 3.90
CA GLU A 240 -20.80 5.32 3.13
C GLU A 240 -21.18 5.61 1.67
N GLU A 241 -22.19 6.45 1.46
CA GLU A 241 -22.58 6.92 0.12
C GLU A 241 -21.44 7.66 -0.57
N LEU A 242 -20.71 8.51 0.17
CA LEU A 242 -19.51 9.18 -0.35
C LEU A 242 -18.43 8.18 -0.75
N PHE A 243 -18.19 7.13 0.05
CA PHE A 243 -17.19 6.11 -0.23
C PHE A 243 -17.51 5.34 -1.51
N GLU A 244 -18.76 4.93 -1.69
CA GLU A 244 -19.22 4.26 -2.91
C GLU A 244 -19.11 5.19 -4.14
N TRP A 245 -19.59 6.43 -4.02
CA TRP A 245 -19.56 7.41 -5.10
C TRP A 245 -18.14 7.73 -5.53
N LEU A 246 -17.23 7.93 -4.58
CA LEU A 246 -15.83 8.19 -4.87
C LEU A 246 -15.20 7.00 -5.59
N GLY A 247 -15.55 5.77 -5.18
CA GLY A 247 -15.17 4.55 -5.88
C GLY A 247 -15.64 4.55 -7.34
N ALA A 248 -16.89 4.92 -7.61
CA ALA A 248 -17.44 5.01 -8.96
C ALA A 248 -16.70 6.07 -9.81
N VAL A 249 -16.48 7.27 -9.26
CA VAL A 249 -15.78 8.37 -9.94
C VAL A 249 -14.33 8.00 -10.26
N LEU A 250 -13.58 7.43 -9.31
CA LEU A 250 -12.19 7.04 -9.50
C LEU A 250 -12.01 5.93 -10.55
N ASN A 251 -13.04 5.10 -10.76
CA ASN A 251 -13.05 4.07 -11.79
C ASN A 251 -13.77 4.51 -13.07
N GLN A 252 -14.11 5.80 -13.21
CA GLN A 252 -14.75 6.39 -14.38
C GLN A 252 -16.08 5.72 -14.76
N VAL A 253 -16.85 5.30 -13.76
CA VAL A 253 -18.18 4.73 -13.95
C VAL A 253 -19.15 5.85 -14.33
N SER A 254 -20.00 5.62 -15.33
CA SER A 254 -21.05 6.57 -15.72
C SER A 254 -22.14 6.64 -14.66
N LEU A 255 -22.49 7.86 -14.24
CA LEU A 255 -23.50 8.16 -13.21
C LEU A 255 -24.84 8.65 -13.81
N ASP A 256 -24.98 8.60 -15.14
CA ASP A 256 -26.08 9.23 -15.87
C ASP A 256 -27.40 8.44 -15.87
N ASN A 257 -27.38 7.20 -15.36
CA ASN A 257 -28.52 6.27 -15.23
C ASN A 257 -29.54 6.39 -16.38
N LYS A 258 -29.02 6.44 -17.61
CA LYS A 258 -29.86 6.54 -18.80
C LYS A 258 -30.51 5.19 -19.04
N SER A 259 -31.82 5.18 -19.29
CA SER A 259 -32.58 3.97 -19.59
C SER A 259 -32.07 3.19 -20.82
N SER A 260 -31.31 3.84 -21.70
CA SER A 260 -30.65 3.23 -22.85
C SER A 260 -29.26 2.65 -22.55
N SER A 261 -28.69 2.93 -21.37
CA SER A 261 -27.39 2.45 -20.95
C SER A 261 -27.55 1.16 -20.15
N PHE A 262 -27.02 0.06 -20.67
CA PHE A 262 -26.92 -1.21 -19.94
C PHE A 262 -25.68 -1.27 -19.02
N LEU A 263 -24.92 -0.17 -18.89
CA LEU A 263 -23.60 -0.16 -18.26
C LEU A 263 -23.66 0.06 -16.74
N SER A 264 -24.52 0.95 -16.26
CA SER A 264 -24.60 1.31 -14.84
C SER A 264 -25.95 1.91 -14.51
N THR A 265 -26.58 1.42 -13.44
CA THR A 265 -27.75 2.03 -12.80
C THR A 265 -27.37 2.86 -11.58
N TYR A 266 -26.07 3.00 -11.29
CA TYR A 266 -25.58 3.74 -10.14
C TYR A 266 -25.69 5.25 -10.40
N CYS A 267 -26.25 5.98 -9.43
CA CYS A 267 -26.46 7.42 -9.46
C CYS A 267 -25.58 8.12 -8.42
N CYS A 268 -25.36 9.42 -8.62
CA CYS A 268 -24.82 10.25 -7.55
C CYS A 268 -25.81 10.27 -6.36
N PRO A 269 -25.34 10.10 -5.11
CA PRO A 269 -26.15 10.27 -3.91
C PRO A 269 -26.83 11.65 -3.85
N GLU A 270 -28.00 11.72 -3.23
CA GLU A 270 -28.75 12.97 -3.01
C GLU A 270 -28.73 13.37 -1.52
N PRO A 271 -28.64 14.67 -1.20
CA PRO A 271 -28.56 15.81 -2.12
C PRO A 271 -27.17 15.97 -2.77
N ASN A 272 -27.11 16.37 -4.04
CA ASN A 272 -25.86 16.71 -4.74
C ASN A 272 -25.85 18.12 -5.36
N THR A 273 -24.65 18.58 -5.70
CA THR A 273 -24.41 19.81 -6.48
C THR A 273 -23.58 19.50 -7.72
N VAL A 274 -23.88 20.19 -8.83
CA VAL A 274 -23.09 20.06 -10.06
C VAL A 274 -21.91 21.00 -10.01
N VAL A 275 -20.72 20.43 -10.16
CA VAL A 275 -19.44 21.13 -10.23
C VAL A 275 -18.98 21.16 -11.68
N GLU A 276 -18.77 22.37 -12.24
CA GLU A 276 -18.40 22.54 -13.65
C GLU A 276 -17.10 21.81 -14.01
N LYS A 277 -16.10 21.86 -13.12
CA LYS A 277 -14.79 21.24 -13.32
C LYS A 277 -14.27 20.63 -12.02
N ALA A 278 -13.88 19.36 -12.06
CA ALA A 278 -13.19 18.70 -10.97
C ALA A 278 -11.87 18.12 -11.46
N PHE A 279 -10.81 18.28 -10.67
CA PHE A 279 -9.49 17.76 -10.97
C PHE A 279 -9.29 16.41 -10.30
N LEU A 280 -8.99 15.39 -11.08
CA LEU A 280 -8.65 14.06 -10.62
C LEU A 280 -7.18 13.76 -10.95
N CYS A 281 -6.42 13.38 -9.93
CA CYS A 281 -5.07 12.85 -10.07
C CYS A 281 -5.01 11.42 -9.56
N THR A 282 -4.31 10.55 -10.28
CA THR A 282 -3.98 9.20 -9.83
C THR A 282 -2.51 8.91 -10.05
N ILE A 283 -1.83 8.52 -8.97
CA ILE A 283 -0.44 8.08 -8.93
C ILE A 283 -0.46 6.56 -8.72
N THR A 284 0.22 5.81 -9.59
CA THR A 284 0.30 4.34 -9.52
C THR A 284 1.76 3.89 -9.57
N GLY A 285 2.18 3.06 -8.63
CA GLY A 285 3.57 2.58 -8.52
C GLY A 285 3.82 1.95 -7.17
N PHE A 286 5.06 2.02 -6.67
CA PHE A 286 5.40 1.67 -5.29
C PHE A 286 5.63 2.95 -4.50
N ILE A 287 4.62 3.36 -3.72
CA ILE A 287 4.56 4.67 -3.08
C ILE A 287 4.80 4.49 -1.57
N ILE A 288 5.80 5.18 -1.04
CA ILE A 288 6.15 5.14 0.38
C ILE A 288 5.24 6.08 1.20
N PRO A 289 4.89 5.72 2.44
CA PRO A 289 3.95 6.50 3.25
C PRO A 289 4.43 7.93 3.55
N GLU A 290 5.74 8.17 3.62
CA GLU A 290 6.30 9.50 3.85
C GLU A 290 5.93 10.49 2.73
N LYS A 291 5.89 10.01 1.48
CA LYS A 291 5.48 10.83 0.34
C LYS A 291 3.96 11.08 0.31
N ILE A 292 3.18 10.14 0.81
CA ILE A 292 1.73 10.31 0.98
C ILE A 292 1.44 11.34 2.09
N ILE A 293 2.20 11.32 3.18
CA ILE A 293 2.07 12.31 4.26
C ILE A 293 2.43 13.71 3.74
N GLN A 294 3.53 13.84 2.98
CA GLN A 294 3.88 15.11 2.34
C GLN A 294 2.78 15.62 1.42
N LEU A 295 2.16 14.74 0.63
CA LEU A 295 1.03 15.08 -0.22
C LEU A 295 -0.19 15.52 0.59
N LEU A 296 -0.52 14.79 1.67
CA LEU A 296 -1.64 15.09 2.55
C LEU A 296 -1.47 16.42 3.30
N GLU A 297 -0.24 16.83 3.60
CA GLU A 297 0.06 18.13 4.21
C GLU A 297 -0.18 19.31 3.26
N GLN A 298 -0.19 19.09 1.95
CA GLN A 298 -0.46 20.11 0.93
C GLN A 298 -1.92 20.18 0.49
N LEU A 299 -2.73 19.16 0.81
CA LEU A 299 -4.17 19.09 0.55
C LEU A 299 -4.95 19.73 1.71
#